data_AF-A0A355C501-F1
#
_entry.id   AF-A0A355C501-F1
#
_cell.length_a   1.000
_cell.length_b   1.000
_cell.length_c   1.000
_cell.angle_alpha   90.00
_cell.angle_beta   90.00
_cell.angle_gamma   90.00
#
_symmetry.space_group_name_H-M   'P 1'
#
loop_
_entity.id
_entity.type
_entity.pdbx_description
1 polymer ?
#
loop_
_entity_poly.entity_id
_entity_poly.type
_entity_poly.pdbx_seq_one_letter_code
_entity_poly.pdbx_strand_id
1 'polypeptide(L)'
;MINHDKDQFRAKVAWLPASGRPAPQAFIDAAGAARYRLAEPGETPDIAIVDLYGADPQSEGATDAVAAARRAGAHAGVLIAAQAGAAAEDRRRCARLGETVFLRHSVEPLIGAMRERLRLASLADEAGDRIRSLIADGRTVMFSPSVPK
;
A
#
# COMPACT_ATOMS: atom_id res chain seq x y z
N MET A 1 8.17 29.20 -19.83
CA MET A 1 9.19 28.13 -19.70
C MET A 1 8.58 27.08 -18.79
N ILE A 2 8.01 26.01 -19.34
CA ILE A 2 7.42 24.94 -18.51
C ILE A 2 8.60 24.05 -18.10
N ASN A 3 9.02 24.17 -16.84
CA ASN A 3 9.93 23.20 -16.25
C ASN A 3 9.13 21.91 -16.12
N HIS A 4 9.23 21.03 -17.11
CA HIS A 4 8.84 19.65 -16.94
C HIS A 4 9.86 19.05 -15.98
N ASP A 5 9.58 19.09 -14.68
CA ASP A 5 10.31 18.34 -13.65
C ASP A 5 10.32 16.88 -14.08
N LYS A 6 11.43 16.46 -14.71
CA LYS A 6 11.67 15.07 -15.08
C LYS A 6 11.92 14.20 -13.84
N ASP A 7 12.05 14.84 -12.67
CA ASP A 7 12.29 14.21 -11.37
C ASP A 7 11.03 14.12 -10.48
N GLN A 8 9.85 14.55 -10.97
CA GLN A 8 8.60 14.34 -10.23
C GLN A 8 8.12 12.89 -10.35
N PHE A 9 8.47 12.11 -9.33
CA PHE A 9 7.88 10.80 -9.08
C PHE A 9 6.41 10.92 -8.69
N ARG A 10 5.59 9.99 -9.17
CA ARG A 10 4.15 9.91 -8.89
C ARG A 10 3.85 9.30 -7.52
N ALA A 11 4.64 8.32 -7.09
CA ALA A 11 4.55 7.75 -5.75
C ALA A 11 5.84 7.00 -5.37
N LYS A 12 6.06 6.88 -4.07
CA LYS A 12 7.10 6.11 -3.38
C LYS A 12 6.50 4.81 -2.88
N VAL A 13 7.14 3.69 -3.21
CA VAL A 13 6.69 2.35 -2.86
C VAL A 13 7.71 1.72 -1.92
N ALA A 14 7.31 1.31 -0.73
CA ALA A 14 8.14 0.44 0.10
C ALA A 14 7.92 -1.02 -0.34
N TRP A 15 9.00 -1.73 -0.67
CA TRP A 15 8.96 -3.16 -0.94
C TRP A 15 9.60 -3.93 0.23
N LEU A 16 8.81 -4.78 0.88
CA LEU A 16 9.16 -5.42 2.16
C LEU A 16 9.08 -6.95 1.99
N PRO A 17 10.19 -7.59 1.62
CA PRO A 17 10.19 -9.02 1.34
C PRO A 17 10.36 -9.86 2.61
N ALA A 18 9.43 -10.80 2.84
CA ALA A 18 9.56 -11.75 3.94
C ALA A 18 10.71 -12.75 3.73
N SER A 19 11.05 -13.03 2.47
CA SER A 19 12.14 -13.94 2.09
C SER A 19 13.52 -13.27 2.04
N GLY A 20 13.61 -11.96 2.32
CA GLY A 20 14.83 -11.16 2.17
C GLY A 20 15.24 -10.88 0.72
N ARG A 21 14.49 -11.37 -0.27
CA ARG A 21 14.77 -11.13 -1.70
C ARG A 21 14.39 -9.70 -2.08
N PRO A 22 15.26 -8.95 -2.75
CA PRO A 22 14.89 -7.61 -3.22
C PRO A 22 13.75 -7.68 -4.25
N ALA A 23 13.11 -6.54 -4.50
CA ALA A 23 12.14 -6.42 -5.58
C ALA A 23 12.79 -6.87 -6.91
N PRO A 24 12.07 -7.60 -7.78
CA PRO A 24 12.62 -8.02 -9.07
C PRO A 24 13.07 -6.80 -9.90
N GLN A 25 14.24 -6.86 -10.54
CA GLN A 25 14.77 -5.74 -11.34
C GLN A 25 13.77 -5.27 -12.41
N ALA A 26 13.11 -6.20 -13.09
CA ALA A 26 12.08 -5.88 -14.08
C ALA A 26 10.91 -5.07 -13.49
N PHE A 27 10.55 -5.30 -12.22
CA PHE A 27 9.55 -4.49 -11.52
C PHE A 27 10.09 -3.09 -11.25
N ILE A 28 11.36 -2.96 -10.81
CA ILE A 28 12.01 -1.68 -10.55
C ILE A 28 12.09 -0.84 -11.83
N ASP A 29 12.52 -1.44 -12.95
CA ASP A 29 12.64 -0.75 -14.23
C ASP A 29 11.27 -0.27 -14.74
N ALA A 30 10.24 -1.14 -14.64
CA ALA A 30 8.88 -0.80 -15.01
C ALA A 30 8.29 0.30 -14.11
N ALA A 31 8.55 0.23 -12.80
CA ALA A 31 8.17 1.25 -11.84
C ALA A 31 8.81 2.60 -12.21
N GLY A 32 10.12 2.62 -12.46
CA GLY A 32 10.86 3.80 -12.89
C GLY A 32 10.30 4.42 -14.18
N ALA A 33 10.04 3.60 -15.21
CA ALA A 33 9.40 4.06 -16.45
C ALA A 33 8.00 4.66 -16.21
N ALA A 34 7.27 4.11 -15.24
CA ALA A 34 5.96 4.61 -14.80
C ALA A 34 6.04 5.77 -13.78
N ARG A 35 7.26 6.26 -13.48
CA ARG A 35 7.56 7.30 -12.48
C ARG A 35 7.20 6.95 -11.05
N TYR A 36 7.16 5.67 -10.72
CA TYR A 36 7.21 5.20 -9.34
C TYR A 36 8.65 4.94 -8.96
N ARG A 37 8.98 5.12 -7.68
CA ARG A 37 10.30 4.72 -7.16
C ARG A 37 10.16 3.95 -5.86
N LEU A 38 11.19 3.17 -5.54
CA LEU A 38 11.29 2.59 -4.22
C LEU A 38 11.58 3.69 -3.18
N ALA A 39 10.97 3.56 -2.02
CA ALA A 39 11.23 4.44 -0.88
C ALA A 39 12.63 4.14 -0.31
N GLU A 40 13.37 5.20 0.01
CA GLU A 40 14.67 5.09 0.67
C GLU A 40 14.50 4.89 2.19
N PRO A 41 15.49 4.32 2.89
CA PRO A 41 15.46 4.22 4.34
C PRO A 41 15.22 5.57 5.01
N GLY A 42 14.20 5.65 5.88
CA GLY A 42 13.82 6.88 6.57
C GLY A 42 12.77 7.72 5.85
N GLU A 43 12.42 7.40 4.60
CA GLU A 43 11.30 8.03 3.92
C GLU A 43 9.97 7.36 4.30
N THR A 44 8.93 8.16 4.47
CA THR A 44 7.55 7.65 4.51
C THR A 44 7.11 7.30 3.09
N PRO A 45 6.80 6.03 2.77
CA PRO A 45 6.29 5.64 1.46
C PRO A 45 4.83 6.08 1.29
N ASP A 46 4.37 6.19 0.04
CA ASP A 46 2.96 6.42 -0.25
C ASP A 46 2.16 5.12 -0.15
N ILE A 47 2.78 3.97 -0.49
CA ILE A 47 2.20 2.64 -0.30
C ILE A 47 3.28 1.64 0.10
N ALA A 48 2.94 0.67 0.95
CA ALA A 48 3.82 -0.44 1.30
C ALA A 48 3.33 -1.76 0.70
N ILE A 49 4.24 -2.52 0.12
CA ILE A 49 3.99 -3.85 -0.42
C ILE A 49 4.79 -4.85 0.40
N VAL A 50 4.09 -5.79 1.03
CA VAL A 50 4.68 -6.96 1.69
C VAL A 50 4.74 -8.09 0.69
N ASP A 51 5.94 -8.57 0.39
CA ASP A 51 6.13 -9.70 -0.51
C ASP A 51 6.26 -11.01 0.29
N LEU A 52 5.17 -11.78 0.30
CA LEU A 52 5.09 -13.15 0.82
C LEU A 52 5.13 -14.20 -0.29
N TYR A 53 5.45 -13.81 -1.53
CA TYR A 53 5.43 -14.76 -2.65
C TYR A 53 6.52 -15.82 -2.48
N GLY A 54 6.10 -17.08 -2.31
CA GLY A 54 7.00 -18.20 -2.03
C GLY A 54 7.61 -18.20 -0.63
N ALA A 55 7.12 -17.37 0.28
CA ALA A 55 7.46 -17.41 1.70
C ALA A 55 6.36 -18.10 2.50
N ASP A 56 6.72 -18.69 3.64
CA ASP A 56 5.75 -19.19 4.62
C ASP A 56 5.11 -17.98 5.35
N PRO A 57 3.78 -17.77 5.28
CA PRO A 57 3.10 -16.69 5.99
C PRO A 57 3.21 -16.78 7.52
N GLN A 58 3.62 -17.92 8.08
CA GLN A 58 3.83 -18.11 9.52
C GLN A 58 5.28 -17.84 9.95
N SER A 59 6.19 -17.64 8.99
CA SER A 59 7.58 -17.36 9.31
C SER A 59 7.73 -16.05 10.09
N GLU A 60 8.79 -15.97 10.88
CA GLU A 60 9.20 -14.75 11.55
C GLU A 60 9.41 -13.61 10.54
N GLY A 61 10.04 -13.91 9.39
CA GLY A 61 10.22 -12.95 8.30
C GLY A 61 8.92 -12.38 7.73
N ALA A 62 7.85 -13.18 7.64
CA ALA A 62 6.53 -12.70 7.23
C ALA A 62 5.92 -11.76 8.27
N THR A 63 6.06 -12.11 9.55
CA THR A 63 5.59 -11.28 10.67
C THR A 63 6.33 -9.95 10.70
N ASP A 64 7.65 -9.97 10.55
CA ASP A 64 8.50 -8.79 10.55
C ASP A 64 8.23 -7.87 9.36
N ALA A 65 8.05 -8.43 8.16
CA ALA A 65 7.74 -7.66 6.97
C ALA A 65 6.39 -6.93 7.10
N VAL A 66 5.35 -7.61 7.62
CA VAL A 66 4.05 -6.98 7.88
C VAL A 66 4.16 -5.91 8.96
N ALA A 67 4.88 -6.18 10.04
CA ALA A 67 5.08 -5.21 11.11
C ALA A 67 5.85 -3.98 10.61
N ALA A 68 6.88 -4.17 9.78
CA ALA A 68 7.63 -3.10 9.13
C ALA A 68 6.73 -2.28 8.20
N ALA A 69 5.88 -2.92 7.40
CA ALA A 69 4.94 -2.23 6.51
C ALA A 69 3.96 -1.34 7.27
N ARG A 70 3.44 -1.84 8.39
CA ARG A 70 2.56 -1.07 9.27
C ARG A 70 3.29 0.12 9.92
N ARG A 71 4.53 -0.09 10.38
CA ARG A 71 5.35 0.98 10.97
C ARG A 71 5.79 2.03 9.97
N ALA A 72 5.91 1.68 8.68
CA ALA A 72 6.29 2.62 7.63
C ALA A 72 5.29 3.78 7.48
N GLY A 73 4.04 3.62 7.97
CA GLY A 73 3.05 4.70 7.96
C GLY A 73 2.62 5.09 6.55
N ALA A 74 2.57 4.12 5.64
CA ALA A 74 2.24 4.36 4.24
C ALA A 74 0.83 4.95 4.10
N HIS A 75 0.74 6.11 3.44
CA HIS A 75 -0.51 6.88 3.34
C HIS A 75 -1.66 6.09 2.69
N ALA A 76 -1.41 5.44 1.55
CA ALA A 76 -2.38 4.59 0.85
C ALA A 76 -2.52 3.19 1.49
N GLY A 77 -1.76 2.90 2.53
CA GLY A 77 -1.81 1.67 3.31
C GLY A 77 -0.86 0.56 2.84
N VAL A 78 -1.21 -0.67 3.20
CA VAL A 78 -0.38 -1.86 3.00
C VAL A 78 -1.11 -2.84 2.09
N LEU A 79 -0.40 -3.35 1.07
CA LEU A 79 -0.81 -4.48 0.24
C LEU A 79 0.10 -5.68 0.51
N ILE A 80 -0.48 -6.87 0.50
CA ILE A 80 0.23 -8.13 0.69
C ILE A 80 0.21 -8.92 -0.61
N ALA A 81 1.37 -9.17 -1.21
CA ALA A 81 1.52 -10.07 -2.34
C ALA A 81 1.76 -11.49 -1.83
N ALA A 82 0.90 -12.44 -2.21
CA ALA A 82 1.01 -13.84 -1.77
C ALA A 82 0.83 -14.80 -2.95
N GLN A 83 1.32 -16.03 -2.81
CA GLN A 83 1.19 -17.04 -3.86
C GLN A 83 -0.26 -17.54 -3.96
N ALA A 84 -0.84 -17.54 -5.16
CA ALA A 84 -2.21 -17.98 -5.41
C ALA A 84 -2.41 -19.49 -5.22
N GLY A 85 -1.32 -20.27 -5.32
CA GLY A 85 -1.29 -21.70 -5.00
C GLY A 85 -1.22 -22.01 -3.51
N ALA A 86 -1.20 -21.01 -2.62
CA ALA A 86 -1.18 -21.23 -1.18
C ALA A 86 -2.42 -22.02 -0.70
N ALA A 87 -2.22 -22.86 0.32
CA ALA A 87 -3.28 -23.67 0.91
C ALA A 87 -4.40 -22.79 1.47
N ALA A 88 -5.62 -23.33 1.59
CA ALA A 88 -6.78 -22.56 2.05
C ALA A 88 -6.56 -21.90 3.41
N GLU A 89 -5.83 -22.57 4.31
CA GLU A 89 -5.47 -22.04 5.61
C GLU A 89 -4.53 -20.82 5.52
N ASP A 90 -3.49 -20.91 4.69
CA ASP A 90 -2.55 -19.82 4.44
C ASP A 90 -3.24 -18.62 3.79
N ARG A 91 -4.19 -18.86 2.88
CA ARG A 91 -4.99 -17.78 2.29
C ARG A 91 -5.81 -17.03 3.35
N ARG A 92 -6.44 -17.75 4.29
CA ARG A 92 -7.15 -17.14 5.42
C ARG A 92 -6.21 -16.40 6.35
N ARG A 93 -4.97 -16.87 6.51
CA ARG A 93 -3.93 -16.19 7.30
C ARG A 93 -3.53 -14.87 6.64
N CYS A 94 -3.17 -14.87 5.35
CA CYS A 94 -2.85 -13.64 4.63
C CYS A 94 -3.99 -12.63 4.69
N ALA A 95 -5.24 -13.07 4.50
CA ALA A 95 -6.41 -12.19 4.61
C ALA A 95 -6.57 -11.51 5.99
N ARG A 96 -6.10 -12.14 7.08
CA ARG A 96 -6.08 -11.52 8.42
C ARG A 96 -4.95 -10.53 8.60
N LEU A 97 -3.86 -10.64 7.84
CA LEU A 97 -2.73 -9.71 7.87
C LEU A 97 -3.06 -8.38 7.18
N GLY A 98 -3.93 -8.42 6.16
CA GLY A 98 -4.41 -7.24 5.45
C GLY A 98 -4.91 -7.54 4.05
N GLU A 99 -5.02 -6.49 3.24
CA GLU A 99 -5.45 -6.58 1.84
C GLU A 99 -4.44 -7.39 1.03
N THR A 100 -4.84 -8.61 0.66
CA THR A 100 -3.96 -9.59 0.01
C THR A 100 -4.30 -9.77 -1.45
N VAL A 101 -3.29 -9.66 -2.31
CA VAL A 101 -3.33 -9.96 -3.74
C VAL A 101 -2.65 -11.31 -3.97
N PHE A 102 -3.41 -12.27 -4.48
CA PHE A 102 -2.91 -13.61 -4.80
C PHE A 102 -2.38 -13.68 -6.23
N LEU A 103 -1.08 -13.92 -6.36
CA LEU A 103 -0.35 -13.91 -7.63
C LEU A 103 -0.11 -15.35 -8.12
N ARG A 104 -0.27 -15.58 -9.42
CA ARG A 104 0.14 -16.83 -10.09
C ARG A 104 1.47 -16.63 -10.80
N HIS A 105 1.42 -16.14 -12.04
CA HIS A 105 2.60 -15.96 -12.89
C HIS A 105 2.75 -14.52 -13.38
N SER A 106 1.86 -13.62 -12.95
CA SER A 106 1.83 -12.21 -13.35
C SER A 106 1.74 -11.32 -12.12
N VAL A 107 2.46 -10.21 -12.16
CA VAL A 107 2.45 -9.13 -11.16
C VAL A 107 1.35 -8.11 -11.45
N GLU A 108 0.68 -8.17 -12.61
CA GLU A 108 -0.34 -7.21 -13.02
C GLU A 108 -1.48 -7.03 -12.00
N PRO A 109 -2.00 -8.09 -11.33
CA PRO A 109 -3.03 -7.91 -10.31
C PRO A 109 -2.55 -7.03 -9.14
N LEU A 110 -1.26 -7.18 -8.74
CA LEU A 110 -0.67 -6.36 -7.69
C LEU A 110 -0.55 -4.90 -8.14
N ILE A 111 -0.15 -4.67 -9.38
CA ILE A 111 -0.07 -3.32 -9.97
C ILE A 111 -1.46 -2.67 -10.03
N GLY A 112 -2.48 -3.43 -10.43
CA GLY A 112 -3.87 -2.97 -10.45
C GLY A 112 -4.35 -2.55 -9.06
N ALA A 113 -4.13 -3.40 -8.06
CA ALA A 113 -4.47 -3.11 -6.66
C ALA A 113 -3.72 -1.88 -6.15
N MET A 114 -2.41 -1.80 -6.40
CA MET A 114 -1.57 -0.66 -6.01
C MET A 114 -2.11 0.67 -6.57
N ARG A 115 -2.43 0.69 -7.87
CA ARG A 115 -2.98 1.88 -8.54
C ARG A 115 -4.31 2.31 -7.94
N GLU A 116 -5.20 1.35 -7.67
CA GLU A 116 -6.49 1.66 -7.09
C GLU A 116 -6.35 2.19 -5.66
N ARG A 117 -5.47 1.60 -4.85
CA ARG A 117 -5.18 2.10 -3.50
C ARG A 117 -4.68 3.55 -3.48
N LEU A 118 -3.70 3.87 -4.33
CA LEU A 118 -3.18 5.23 -4.46
C LEU A 118 -4.28 6.20 -4.92
N ARG A 119 -5.12 5.79 -5.86
CA ARG A 119 -6.24 6.59 -6.35
C ARG A 119 -7.28 6.86 -5.26
N LEU A 120 -7.65 5.83 -4.49
CA LEU A 120 -8.59 5.95 -3.38
C LEU A 120 -8.05 6.82 -2.25
N ALA A 121 -6.75 6.71 -1.96
CA ALA A 121 -6.09 7.55 -0.96
C ALA A 121 -6.12 9.03 -1.37
N SER A 122 -5.78 9.35 -2.61
CA SER A 122 -5.89 10.72 -3.14
C SER A 122 -7.32 11.25 -3.09
N LEU A 123 -8.31 10.42 -3.41
CA LEU A 123 -9.72 10.83 -3.35
C LEU A 123 -10.19 11.06 -1.91
N ALA A 124 -9.70 10.25 -0.95
CA ALA A 124 -10.01 10.40 0.46
C ALA A 124 -9.46 11.71 1.03
N ASP A 125 -8.24 12.10 0.65
CA ASP A 125 -7.65 13.38 1.05
C ASP A 125 -8.49 14.56 0.51
N GLU A 126 -8.80 14.54 -0.79
CA GLU A 126 -9.62 15.58 -1.42
C GLU A 126 -11.01 15.70 -0.77
N ALA A 127 -11.65 14.58 -0.45
CA ALA A 127 -12.92 14.56 0.26
C ALA A 127 -12.76 15.11 1.69
N GLY A 128 -11.71 14.73 2.40
CA GLY A 128 -11.40 15.22 3.74
C GLY A 128 -11.20 16.74 3.79
N ASP A 129 -10.47 17.29 2.82
CA ASP A 129 -10.23 18.73 2.70
C ASP A 129 -11.52 19.49 2.37
N ARG A 130 -12.35 18.96 1.46
CA ARG A 130 -13.67 19.53 1.17
C ARG A 130 -14.58 19.55 2.39
N ILE A 131 -14.65 18.44 3.13
CA ILE A 131 -15.43 18.37 4.37
C ILE A 131 -14.92 19.39 5.38
N ARG A 132 -13.60 19.50 5.56
CA ARG A 132 -12.97 20.48 6.45
C ARG A 132 -13.32 21.92 6.08
N SER A 133 -13.30 22.25 4.78
CA SER A 133 -13.71 23.57 4.28
C SER A 133 -15.17 23.86 4.60
N LEU A 134 -16.08 22.91 4.33
CA LEU A 134 -17.51 23.09 4.59
C LEU A 134 -17.83 23.27 6.09
N ILE A 135 -17.07 22.63 6.98
CA ILE A 135 -17.18 22.80 8.42
C ILE A 135 -16.69 24.20 8.83
N ALA A 136 -15.56 24.65 8.28
CA ALA A 136 -15.00 25.98 8.55
C ALA A 136 -15.96 27.11 8.13
N ASP A 137 -16.75 26.90 7.08
CA ASP A 137 -17.79 27.83 6.60
C ASP A 137 -19.05 27.87 7.47
N GLY A 138 -19.02 27.29 8.69
CA GLY A 138 -20.07 27.43 9.71
C GLY A 138 -21.05 26.27 9.79
N ARG A 139 -20.82 25.15 9.10
CA ARG A 139 -21.59 23.91 9.31
C ARG A 139 -21.01 23.13 10.49
N THR A 140 -21.48 23.43 11.69
CA THR A 140 -21.09 22.70 12.91
C THR A 140 -21.55 21.24 12.83
N VAL A 141 -20.62 20.29 12.73
CA VAL A 141 -20.91 18.86 12.87
C VAL A 141 -20.89 18.53 14.36
N MET A 142 -22.07 18.41 14.97
CA MET A 142 -22.20 17.93 16.35
C MET A 142 -22.39 16.42 16.36
N PHE A 143 -21.46 15.70 16.99
CA PHE A 143 -21.64 14.28 17.28
C PHE A 143 -22.46 14.15 18.57
N SER A 144 -23.70 13.66 18.46
CA SER A 144 -24.54 13.41 19.64
C SER A 144 -24.05 12.14 20.35
N PRO A 145 -23.76 12.17 21.67
CA PRO A 145 -23.32 10.98 22.43
C PRO A 145 -24.45 10.00 22.76
N SER A 146 -25.66 10.22 22.23
CA SER A 146 -26.83 9.37 22.50
C SER A 146 -26.69 8.01 21.81
N VAL A 147 -26.13 7.05 22.54
CA VAL A 147 -26.30 5.62 22.26
C VAL A 147 -27.80 5.30 22.44
N PRO A 148 -28.52 4.81 21.42
CA PRO A 148 -29.89 4.35 21.62
C PRO A 148 -29.86 3.18 22.60
N LYS A 149 -30.67 3.28 23.66
CA LYS A 149 -30.93 2.18 24.61
C LYS A 149 -31.73 1.06 23.96
#